data_AF-A0A976KB32-F1
#
_entry.id   AF-A0A976KB32-F1
#
_cell.length_a   1.000
_cell.length_b   1.000
_cell.length_c   1.000
_cell.angle_alpha   90.00
_cell.angle_beta   90.00
_cell.angle_gamma   90.00
#
_symmetry.space_group_name_H-M   'P 1'
#
loop_
_entity.id
_entity.type
_entity.pdbx_description
1 polymer ?
#
loop_
_entity_poly.entity_id
_entity_poly.type
_entity_poly.pdbx_seq_one_letter_code
_entity_poly.pdbx_strand_id
1 'polypeptide(L)'
;LWERLPHRQVATVYPPLAMAVFSIAARLPAPTLALKLMLSLLDLGSCVLLLFLIRRLGVPDRRAIWYAWNPLVTLEIAGMGHVDALGVAAILVVAVALVSRPPRAVMAGVAAAAAVLAKLVPLVALPAWARQSGRPWVLVALVTALLIATLTPIVVLTGHRVSWPMA
;
A
#
# COMPACT_ATOMS: atom_id res chain seq x y z
N LEU A 1 -25.66 -7.34 2.77
CA LEU A 1 -24.28 -7.68 3.20
C LEU A 1 -24.01 -7.22 4.63
N TRP A 2 -24.28 -5.94 4.95
CA TRP A 2 -24.08 -5.35 6.29
C TRP A 2 -24.72 -6.14 7.44
N GLU A 3 -25.94 -6.64 7.24
CA GLU A 3 -26.65 -7.42 8.27
C GLU A 3 -26.02 -8.79 8.58
N ARG A 4 -25.16 -9.30 7.71
CA ARG A 4 -24.56 -10.64 7.84
C ARG A 4 -23.13 -10.63 8.37
N LEU A 5 -22.55 -9.45 8.67
CA LEU A 5 -21.19 -9.33 9.21
C LEU A 5 -21.16 -9.70 10.71
N PRO A 6 -20.42 -10.76 11.09
CA PRO A 6 -20.10 -11.03 12.49
C PRO A 6 -19.17 -9.93 13.03
N HIS A 7 -19.17 -9.69 14.35
CA HIS A 7 -18.21 -8.81 15.03
C HIS A 7 -18.14 -7.35 14.55
N ARG A 8 -19.28 -6.72 14.32
CA ARG A 8 -19.41 -5.29 13.94
C ARG A 8 -18.76 -4.31 14.92
N GLN A 9 -18.48 -4.77 16.13
CA GLN A 9 -17.84 -4.01 17.21
C GLN A 9 -16.31 -3.89 17.02
N VAL A 10 -15.70 -4.74 16.17
CA VAL A 10 -14.24 -4.82 16.04
C VAL A 10 -13.74 -3.73 15.11
N ALA A 11 -12.87 -2.87 15.64
CA ALA A 11 -12.20 -1.84 14.87
C ALA A 11 -11.32 -2.47 13.78
N THR A 12 -11.30 -1.84 12.61
CA THR A 12 -10.50 -2.33 11.48
C THR A 12 -9.01 -2.29 11.80
N VAL A 13 -8.30 -3.37 11.45
CA VAL A 13 -6.83 -3.46 11.53
C VAL A 13 -6.17 -2.79 10.32
N TYR A 14 -6.95 -2.44 9.29
CA TYR A 14 -6.42 -1.83 8.07
C TYR A 14 -6.00 -0.37 8.29
N PRO A 15 -4.82 0.04 7.79
CA PRO A 15 -4.41 1.43 7.91
C PRO A 15 -5.17 2.35 6.93
N PRO A 16 -5.03 3.68 7.08
CA PRO A 16 -5.92 4.68 6.45
C PRO A 16 -6.02 4.61 4.92
N LEU A 17 -4.93 4.28 4.22
CA LEU A 17 -4.96 4.25 2.75
C LEU A 17 -5.73 3.02 2.23
N ALA A 18 -5.58 1.87 2.89
CA ALA A 18 -6.40 0.69 2.59
C ALA A 18 -7.88 0.99 2.83
N MET A 19 -8.21 1.63 3.96
CA MET A 19 -9.58 2.08 4.24
C MET A 19 -10.13 3.03 3.18
N ALA A 20 -9.31 3.96 2.67
CA ALA A 20 -9.73 4.87 1.61
C ALA A 20 -10.09 4.13 0.33
N VAL A 21 -9.29 3.15 -0.10
CA VAL A 21 -9.57 2.31 -1.26
C VAL A 21 -10.88 1.53 -1.07
N PHE A 22 -11.09 0.93 0.10
CA PHE A 22 -12.35 0.24 0.41
C PHE A 22 -13.54 1.20 0.41
N SER A 23 -13.38 2.40 0.96
CA SER A 23 -14.43 3.42 0.99
C SER A 23 -14.82 3.89 -0.41
N ILE A 24 -13.84 4.08 -1.30
CA ILE A 24 -14.10 4.42 -2.71
C ILE A 24 -14.86 3.29 -3.39
N ALA A 25 -14.39 2.05 -3.27
CA ALA A 25 -15.05 0.90 -3.88
C ALA A 25 -16.49 0.72 -3.35
N ALA A 26 -16.72 0.94 -2.06
CA ALA A 26 -18.04 0.84 -1.42
C ALA A 26 -19.07 1.85 -1.97
N ARG A 27 -18.64 2.95 -2.57
CA ARG A 27 -19.52 3.97 -3.17
C ARG A 27 -19.86 3.70 -4.64
N LEU A 28 -19.25 2.69 -5.25
CA LEU A 28 -19.49 2.32 -6.64
C LEU A 28 -20.63 1.28 -6.76
N PRO A 29 -21.33 1.19 -7.91
CA PRO A 29 -22.52 0.35 -8.07
C PRO A 29 -22.32 -1.15 -7.80
N ALA A 30 -21.10 -1.65 -8.02
CA ALA A 30 -20.72 -3.04 -7.76
C ALA A 30 -19.48 -3.10 -6.86
N PRO A 31 -19.62 -2.89 -5.53
CA PRO A 31 -18.48 -2.65 -4.63
C PRO A 31 -17.38 -3.71 -4.67
N THR A 32 -17.77 -4.99 -4.62
CA THR A 32 -16.83 -6.11 -4.65
C THR A 32 -16.09 -6.19 -5.97
N LEU A 33 -16.80 -6.03 -7.08
CA LEU A 33 -16.19 -6.04 -8.41
C LEU A 33 -15.28 -4.82 -8.60
N ALA A 34 -15.74 -3.64 -8.18
CA ALA A 34 -14.98 -2.40 -8.24
C ALA A 34 -13.67 -2.51 -7.46
N LEU A 35 -13.71 -3.05 -6.23
CA LEU A 35 -12.51 -3.29 -5.45
C LEU A 35 -11.53 -4.22 -6.18
N LYS A 36 -12.03 -5.37 -6.67
CA LYS A 36 -11.19 -6.34 -7.42
C LYS A 36 -10.57 -5.70 -8.66
N LEU A 37 -11.32 -4.91 -9.40
CA LEU A 37 -10.81 -4.20 -10.58
C LEU A 37 -9.75 -3.17 -10.20
N MET A 38 -9.99 -2.35 -9.18
CA MET A 38 -9.01 -1.37 -8.71
C MET A 38 -7.70 -2.03 -8.29
N LEU A 39 -7.77 -3.13 -7.53
CA LEU A 39 -6.59 -3.87 -7.08
C LEU A 39 -5.89 -4.62 -8.22
N SER A 40 -6.65 -5.18 -9.16
CA SER A 40 -6.09 -5.81 -10.36
C SER A 40 -5.37 -4.79 -11.24
N LEU A 41 -5.89 -3.56 -11.37
CA LEU A 41 -5.21 -2.49 -12.10
C LEU A 41 -3.91 -2.07 -11.40
N LEU A 42 -3.88 -2.03 -10.07
CA LEU A 42 -2.64 -1.78 -9.31
C LEU A 42 -1.62 -2.91 -9.50
N ASP A 43 -2.06 -4.17 -9.60
CA ASP A 43 -1.18 -5.31 -9.86
C ASP A 43 -0.62 -5.32 -11.29
N LEU A 44 -1.46 -4.98 -12.28
CA LEU A 44 -0.99 -4.74 -13.65
C LEU A 44 0.01 -3.57 -13.71
N GLY A 45 -0.26 -2.48 -12.98
CA GLY A 45 0.69 -1.38 -12.81
C GLY A 45 2.00 -1.83 -12.16
N SER A 46 1.92 -2.75 -11.20
CA SER A 46 3.09 -3.36 -10.54
C SER A 46 3.93 -4.17 -11.54
N CYS A 47 3.29 -4.89 -12.47
CA CYS A 47 4.01 -5.57 -13.55
C CYS A 47 4.79 -4.58 -14.43
N VAL A 48 4.19 -3.43 -14.78
CA VAL A 48 4.85 -2.37 -15.56
C VAL A 48 6.02 -1.76 -14.80
N LEU A 49 5.83 -1.42 -13.52
CA LEU A 49 6.89 -0.88 -12.66
C LEU A 49 8.03 -1.88 -12.48
N LEU A 50 7.72 -3.16 -12.31
CA LEU A 50 8.72 -4.22 -12.18
C LEU A 50 9.52 -4.37 -13.47
N LEU A 51 8.86 -4.39 -14.63
CA LEU A 51 9.53 -4.43 -15.93
C LEU A 51 10.45 -3.21 -16.14
N PHE A 52 9.98 -2.02 -15.75
CA PHE A 52 10.80 -0.81 -15.77
C PHE A 52 12.03 -0.94 -14.85
N LEU A 53 11.86 -1.47 -13.64
CA LEU A 53 12.94 -1.67 -12.68
C LEU A 53 13.99 -2.65 -13.16
N ILE A 54 13.60 -3.83 -13.65
CA ILE A 54 14.56 -4.83 -14.11
C ILE A 54 15.37 -4.32 -15.29
N ARG A 55 14.76 -3.57 -16.22
CA ARG A 55 15.45 -2.91 -17.34
C ARG A 55 16.46 -1.89 -16.84
N ARG A 56 16.07 -1.05 -15.88
CA ARG A 56 16.97 -0.06 -15.24
C ARG A 56 18.14 -0.71 -14.51
N LEU A 57 17.93 -1.90 -13.96
CA LEU A 57 18.94 -2.67 -13.22
C LEU A 57 19.79 -3.58 -14.11
N GLY A 58 19.56 -3.62 -15.43
CA GLY A 58 20.27 -4.50 -16.35
C GLY A 58 19.94 -5.99 -16.16
N VAL A 59 18.81 -6.29 -15.55
CA VAL A 59 18.32 -7.66 -15.30
C VAL A 59 17.48 -8.12 -16.51
N PRO A 60 17.57 -9.38 -16.96
CA PRO A 60 16.81 -9.85 -18.13
C PRO A 60 15.29 -9.68 -17.98
N ASP A 61 14.65 -9.07 -18.98
CA ASP A 61 13.20 -8.78 -19.03
C ASP A 61 12.33 -10.00 -18.71
N ARG A 62 12.75 -11.19 -19.16
CA ARG A 62 12.05 -12.46 -18.89
C ARG A 62 11.82 -12.72 -17.41
N ARG A 63 12.56 -12.10 -16.49
CA ARG A 63 12.35 -12.28 -15.06
C ARG A 63 11.08 -11.62 -14.53
N ALA A 64 10.53 -10.61 -15.22
CA ALA A 64 9.23 -10.03 -14.84
C ALA A 64 8.09 -11.07 -14.92
N ILE A 65 8.23 -12.09 -15.79
CA ILE A 65 7.20 -13.11 -15.96
C ILE A 65 6.98 -13.94 -14.70
N TRP A 66 7.99 -14.09 -13.85
CA TRP A 66 7.85 -14.84 -12.59
C TRP A 66 6.84 -14.19 -11.64
N TYR A 67 6.73 -12.87 -11.68
CA TYR A 67 5.70 -12.16 -10.92
C TYR A 67 4.36 -12.23 -11.64
N ALA A 68 4.33 -11.85 -12.92
CA ALA A 68 3.09 -11.75 -13.69
C ALA A 68 2.35 -13.08 -13.88
N TRP A 69 3.10 -14.20 -13.90
CA TRP A 69 2.56 -15.55 -14.04
C TRP A 69 2.43 -16.28 -12.69
N ASN A 70 2.62 -15.60 -11.56
CA ASN A 70 2.48 -16.25 -10.28
C ASN A 70 0.99 -16.53 -9.96
N PRO A 71 0.55 -17.80 -9.92
CA PRO A 71 -0.86 -18.11 -9.70
C PRO A 71 -1.36 -17.63 -8.34
N LEU A 72 -0.49 -17.57 -7.33
CA LEU A 72 -0.85 -17.06 -6.01
C LEU A 72 -1.16 -15.57 -6.07
N VAL A 73 -0.37 -14.78 -6.79
CA VAL A 73 -0.59 -13.33 -6.94
C VAL A 73 -1.92 -13.07 -7.63
N THR A 74 -2.19 -13.77 -8.74
CA THR A 74 -3.46 -13.64 -9.47
C THR A 74 -4.65 -14.06 -8.61
N LEU A 75 -4.54 -15.18 -7.87
CA LEU A 75 -5.61 -15.68 -7.02
C LEU A 75 -5.92 -14.71 -5.87
N GLU A 76 -4.91 -14.24 -5.16
CA GLU A 76 -5.11 -13.33 -4.02
C GLU A 76 -5.63 -11.96 -4.47
N ILE A 77 -5.10 -11.41 -5.56
CA ILE A 77 -5.47 -10.05 -5.98
C ILE A 77 -6.76 -10.05 -6.81
N ALA A 78 -6.78 -10.74 -7.96
CA ALA A 78 -7.94 -10.70 -8.86
C ALA A 78 -9.07 -11.62 -8.35
N GLY A 79 -8.72 -12.77 -7.77
CA GLY A 79 -9.67 -13.72 -7.22
C GLY A 79 -10.28 -13.24 -5.90
N MET A 80 -9.45 -12.96 -4.89
CA MET A 80 -9.91 -12.62 -3.53
C MET A 80 -10.08 -11.12 -3.28
N GLY A 81 -9.46 -10.25 -4.09
CA GLY A 81 -9.55 -8.80 -3.90
C GLY A 81 -8.67 -8.31 -2.76
N HIS A 82 -7.49 -8.90 -2.60
CA HIS A 82 -6.61 -8.60 -1.48
C HIS A 82 -5.85 -7.29 -1.66
N VAL A 83 -5.84 -6.46 -0.61
CA VAL A 83 -5.29 -5.09 -0.66
C VAL A 83 -3.76 -5.03 -0.80
N ASP A 84 -3.10 -6.19 -0.75
CA ASP A 84 -1.64 -6.29 -0.90
C ASP A 84 -1.12 -5.70 -2.22
N ALA A 85 -1.94 -5.71 -3.29
CA ALA A 85 -1.61 -5.05 -4.55
C ALA A 85 -1.24 -3.57 -4.39
N LEU A 86 -1.93 -2.86 -3.48
CA LEU A 86 -1.66 -1.45 -3.18
C LEU A 86 -0.30 -1.25 -2.50
N GLY A 87 0.02 -2.11 -1.55
CA GLY A 87 1.30 -2.11 -0.85
C GLY A 87 2.46 -2.44 -1.78
N VAL A 88 2.31 -3.48 -2.61
CA VAL A 88 3.31 -3.89 -3.60
C VAL A 88 3.57 -2.77 -4.62
N ALA A 89 2.52 -2.17 -5.18
CA ALA A 89 2.66 -1.05 -6.10
C ALA A 89 3.45 0.12 -5.47
N ALA A 90 3.12 0.50 -4.24
CA ALA A 90 3.82 1.56 -3.52
C ALA A 90 5.30 1.21 -3.27
N ILE A 91 5.62 -0.03 -2.88
CA ILE A 91 7.00 -0.50 -2.71
C ILE A 91 7.79 -0.42 -4.02
N LEU A 92 7.17 -0.79 -5.15
CA LEU A 92 7.84 -0.69 -6.45
C LEU A 92 8.10 0.77 -6.84
N VAL A 93 7.22 1.70 -6.50
CA VAL A 93 7.48 3.14 -6.67
C VAL A 93 8.64 3.61 -5.79
N VAL A 94 8.75 3.13 -4.55
CA VAL A 94 9.94 3.38 -3.71
C VAL A 94 11.20 2.92 -4.41
N ALA A 95 11.23 1.67 -4.91
CA ALA A 95 12.39 1.13 -5.62
C ALA A 95 12.74 1.98 -6.86
N VAL A 96 11.76 2.42 -7.64
CA VAL A 96 11.96 3.30 -8.81
C VAL A 96 12.59 4.63 -8.39
N ALA A 97 12.14 5.20 -7.27
CA ALA A 97 12.67 6.44 -6.74
C ALA A 97 14.12 6.32 -6.26
N LEU A 98 14.46 5.20 -5.62
CA LEU A 98 15.78 4.95 -5.05
C LEU A 98 16.82 4.54 -6.11
N VAL A 99 16.42 3.84 -7.17
CA VAL A 99 17.31 3.46 -8.29
C VAL A 99 17.67 4.64 -9.20
N SER A 100 16.87 5.72 -9.17
CA SER A 100 17.15 6.95 -9.91
C SER A 100 18.51 7.56 -9.51
N ARG A 101 19.20 8.21 -10.45
CA ARG A 101 20.49 8.90 -10.21
C ARG A 101 20.37 10.37 -10.59
N PRO A 102 20.38 11.31 -9.62
CA PRO A 102 20.38 11.06 -8.16
C PRO A 102 19.05 10.44 -7.65
N PRO A 103 19.02 9.82 -6.46
CA PRO A 103 17.80 9.28 -5.87
C PRO A 103 16.74 10.36 -5.66
N ARG A 104 15.48 10.01 -5.94
CA ARG A 104 14.33 10.94 -5.80
C ARG A 104 13.73 10.83 -4.40
N ALA A 105 14.42 11.40 -3.40
CA ALA A 105 14.07 11.25 -1.98
C ALA A 105 12.62 11.61 -1.63
N VAL A 106 12.05 12.65 -2.24
CA VAL A 106 10.64 13.04 -2.01
C VAL A 106 9.68 11.96 -2.53
N MET A 107 9.90 11.47 -3.75
CA MET A 107 9.09 10.41 -4.34
C MET A 107 9.20 9.12 -3.52
N ALA A 108 10.41 8.78 -3.05
CA ALA A 108 10.63 7.64 -2.17
C ALA A 108 9.90 7.80 -0.83
N GLY A 109 9.91 8.99 -0.22
CA GLY A 109 9.22 9.26 1.04
C GLY A 109 7.69 9.18 0.93
N VAL A 110 7.11 9.79 -0.10
CA VAL A 110 5.66 9.71 -0.34
C VAL A 110 5.23 8.27 -0.62
N ALA A 111 5.97 7.54 -1.46
CA ALA A 111 5.67 6.15 -1.77
C ALA A 111 5.87 5.22 -0.57
N ALA A 112 6.89 5.46 0.26
CA ALA A 112 7.11 4.68 1.49
C ALA A 112 5.97 4.90 2.50
N ALA A 113 5.50 6.15 2.63
CA ALA A 113 4.34 6.44 3.46
C ALA A 113 3.08 5.72 2.95
N ALA A 114 2.85 5.75 1.63
CA ALA A 114 1.75 5.03 1.00
C ALA A 114 1.84 3.51 1.24
N ALA A 115 3.04 2.92 1.15
CA ALA A 115 3.24 1.50 1.43
C ALA A 115 2.88 1.14 2.88
N VAL A 116 3.34 1.94 3.86
CA VAL A 116 3.03 1.76 5.29
C VAL A 116 1.53 1.97 5.58
N LEU A 117 0.91 2.95 4.92
CA LEU A 117 -0.52 3.25 5.06
C LEU A 117 -1.42 2.22 4.33
N ALA A 118 -0.87 1.45 3.40
CA ALA A 118 -1.55 0.31 2.78
C ALA A 118 -1.48 -0.93 3.69
N LYS A 119 -0.31 -1.19 4.28
CA LYS A 119 -0.10 -2.28 5.25
C LYS A 119 1.08 -1.92 6.14
N LEU A 120 1.09 -2.29 7.42
CA LEU A 120 2.15 -1.88 8.33
C LEU A 120 3.51 -2.58 8.09
N VAL A 121 3.50 -3.73 7.39
CA VAL A 121 4.71 -4.56 7.13
C VAL A 121 5.90 -3.78 6.53
N PRO A 122 5.74 -2.86 5.57
CA PRO A 122 6.85 -2.11 4.97
C PRO A 122 7.55 -1.14 5.93
N LEU A 123 7.02 -0.92 7.13
CA LEU A 123 7.68 -0.11 8.17
C LEU A 123 9.09 -0.62 8.48
N VAL A 124 9.29 -1.94 8.42
CA VAL A 124 10.58 -2.61 8.67
C VAL A 124 11.65 -2.19 7.64
N ALA A 125 11.25 -1.80 6.43
CA ALA A 125 12.17 -1.40 5.37
C ALA A 125 12.58 0.09 5.42
N LEU A 126 11.91 0.92 6.25
CA LEU A 126 12.18 2.37 6.31
C LEU A 126 13.65 2.72 6.62
N PRO A 127 14.35 2.06 7.57
CA PRO A 127 15.75 2.39 7.85
C PRO A 127 16.65 2.18 6.62
N ALA A 128 16.38 1.13 5.84
CA ALA A 128 17.12 0.83 4.63
C ALA A 128 16.83 1.87 3.53
N TRP A 129 15.56 2.19 3.29
CA TRP A 129 15.16 3.18 2.28
C TRP A 129 15.63 4.59 2.63
N ALA A 130 15.58 4.98 3.90
CA ALA A 130 16.08 6.28 4.37
C ALA A 130 17.57 6.44 4.00
N ARG A 131 18.39 5.42 4.29
CA ARG A 131 19.83 5.43 3.94
C ARG A 131 20.05 5.49 2.43
N GLN A 132 19.30 4.72 1.65
CA GLN A 132 19.43 4.68 0.19
C GLN A 132 18.96 5.96 -0.50
N SER A 133 18.08 6.74 0.13
CA SER A 133 17.52 7.97 -0.46
C SER A 133 18.55 9.10 -0.63
N GLY A 134 19.72 9.01 0.00
CA GLY A 134 20.71 10.09 0.08
C GLY A 134 20.27 11.30 0.92
N ARG A 135 18.98 11.38 1.31
CA ARG A 135 18.38 12.41 2.14
C ARG A 135 17.45 11.76 3.18
N PRO A 136 18.01 10.99 4.15
CA PRO A 136 17.22 10.18 5.08
C PRO A 136 16.17 10.99 5.85
N TRP A 137 16.51 12.22 6.27
CA TRP A 137 15.61 13.10 7.01
C TRP A 137 14.37 13.50 6.20
N VAL A 138 14.49 13.70 4.88
CA VAL A 138 13.34 14.02 4.02
C VAL A 138 12.38 12.83 3.95
N LEU A 139 12.93 11.62 3.77
CA LEU A 139 12.11 10.41 3.74
C LEU A 139 11.38 10.19 5.06
N VAL A 140 12.12 10.27 6.18
CA VAL A 140 11.54 10.08 7.52
C VAL A 140 10.48 11.14 7.80
N ALA A 141 10.76 12.43 7.52
CA ALA A 141 9.82 13.51 7.74
C ALA A 141 8.54 13.36 6.91
N LEU A 142 8.64 12.92 5.65
CA LEU A 142 7.46 12.69 4.81
C LEU A 142 6.62 11.52 5.32
N VAL A 143 7.27 10.41 5.70
CA VAL A 143 6.57 9.25 6.25
C VAL A 143 5.86 9.62 7.54
N THR A 144 6.55 10.29 8.47
CA THR A 144 5.95 10.69 9.75
C THR A 144 4.84 11.73 9.54
N ALA A 145 5.05 12.74 8.71
CA ALA A 145 4.05 13.77 8.43
C ALA A 145 2.77 13.16 7.82
N LEU A 146 2.89 12.25 6.86
CA LEU A 146 1.74 11.61 6.22
C LEU A 146 1.02 10.62 7.16
N LEU A 147 1.76 9.89 7.99
CA LEU A 147 1.17 9.06 9.04
C LEU A 147 0.39 9.91 10.05
N ILE A 148 0.99 11.00 10.54
CA ILE A 148 0.32 11.92 11.48
C ILE A 148 -0.91 12.52 10.82
N ALA A 149 -0.79 13.06 9.60
CA ALA A 149 -1.90 13.71 8.89
C ALA A 149 -3.11 12.79 8.63
N THR A 150 -2.87 11.49 8.44
CA THR A 150 -3.94 10.52 8.16
C THR A 150 -4.47 9.83 9.42
N LEU A 151 -3.63 9.62 10.44
CA LEU A 151 -4.04 8.99 11.70
C LEU A 151 -4.69 9.97 12.67
N THR A 152 -4.25 11.24 12.69
CA THR A 152 -4.82 12.23 13.62
C THR A 152 -6.33 12.42 13.46
N PRO A 153 -6.92 12.55 12.26
CA PRO A 153 -8.37 12.68 12.13
C PRO A 153 -9.08 11.41 12.60
N ILE A 154 -8.52 10.23 12.30
CA ILE A 154 -9.09 8.95 12.74
C ILE A 154 -9.09 8.90 14.27
N VAL A 155 -7.95 9.15 14.92
CA VAL A 155 -7.84 9.12 16.38
C VAL A 155 -8.74 10.15 17.04
N VAL A 156 -8.86 11.37 16.49
CA VAL A 156 -9.76 12.40 17.03
C VAL A 156 -11.23 11.98 16.89
N LEU A 157 -11.61 11.39 15.75
CA LEU A 157 -12.99 10.96 15.50
C LEU A 157 -13.37 9.68 16.27
N THR A 158 -12.43 8.77 16.52
CA THR A 158 -12.69 7.49 17.18
C THR A 158 -12.32 7.46 18.66
N GLY A 159 -11.42 8.34 19.12
CA GLY A 159 -10.84 8.33 20.47
C GLY A 159 -11.85 8.57 21.59
N HIS A 160 -13.02 9.14 21.30
CA HIS A 160 -14.08 9.35 22.27
C HIS A 160 -15.06 8.18 22.44
N ARG A 161 -14.92 7.07 21.69
CA ARG A 161 -15.94 5.99 21.64
C ARG A 161 -15.44 4.60 22.02
N VAL A 162 -14.19 4.44 22.43
CA VAL A 162 -13.62 3.13 22.80
C VAL A 162 -13.68 2.94 24.32
N SER A 163 -14.88 2.76 24.86
CA SER A 163 -15.05 2.11 26.16
C SER A 163 -15.08 0.61 25.91
N TRP A 164 -13.99 -0.09 26.20
CA TRP A 164 -13.97 -1.54 26.20
C TRP A 164 -15.00 -2.02 27.24
N PRO A 165 -16.00 -2.85 26.87
CA PRO A 165 -16.70 -3.63 27.89
C PRO A 165 -15.66 -4.61 28.44
N MET A 166 -15.08 -4.27 29.60
CA MET A 166 -14.35 -5.24 30.38
C MET A 166 -15.37 -6.31 30.80
N ALA A 167 -15.23 -7.49 30.20
CA ALA A 167 -15.83 -8.72 30.69
C ALA A 167 -14.91 -9.32 31.75
#